data_AF-A0A2E1XGM4-F1
#
_entry.id   AF-A0A2E1XGM4-F1
#
_cell.length_a   1.000
_cell.length_b   1.000
_cell.length_c   1.000
_cell.angle_alpha   90.00
_cell.angle_beta   90.00
_cell.angle_gamma   90.00
#
_symmetry.space_group_name_H-M   'P 1'
#
loop_
_entity.id
_entity.type
_entity.pdbx_description
1 polymer ?
#
loop_
_entity_poly.entity_id
_entity_poly.type
_entity_poly.pdbx_seq_one_letter_code
_entity_poly.pdbx_strand_id
1 'polypeptide(L)'
;MKSIEPLLSVDRCAFLYVAEPYFLAQNAESAKQLKKSVTQLVAATDCPYLDLTAGRDEPIRQSVHTTVRAVSELRRSTMILIGGSLENAVTQIAIALLADGYDVFVAIDLVHAVDKNHTTVLLDRIRSYGGTITTKNQIVLEFLSDVDTDERRSRLQRSLRT
;
A
#
# COMPACT_ATOMS: atom_id res chain seq x y z
N MET A 1 -14.08 18.99 22.85
CA MET A 1 -13.78 18.64 21.45
C MET A 1 -13.67 17.13 21.37
N LYS A 2 -14.49 16.44 20.56
CA LYS A 2 -14.24 15.02 20.27
C LYS A 2 -12.93 14.93 19.49
N SER A 3 -11.96 14.19 19.99
CA SER A 3 -10.75 13.87 19.24
C SER A 3 -11.19 13.21 17.93
N ILE A 4 -10.75 13.74 16.80
CA ILE A 4 -10.93 13.07 15.51
C ILE A 4 -9.99 11.88 15.58
N GLU A 5 -10.52 10.66 15.61
CA GLU A 5 -9.69 9.46 15.52
C GLU A 5 -8.94 9.48 14.19
N PRO A 6 -7.64 9.16 14.18
CA PRO A 6 -6.89 9.06 12.94
C PRO A 6 -7.48 7.95 12.06
N LEU A 7 -7.59 8.23 10.76
CA LEU A 7 -8.09 7.24 9.78
C LEU A 7 -7.14 6.04 9.69
N LEU A 8 -5.84 6.29 9.83
CA LEU A 8 -4.81 5.26 9.89
C LEU A 8 -4.29 5.06 11.33
N SER A 9 -4.49 3.86 11.86
CA SER A 9 -3.87 3.38 13.10
C SER A 9 -2.89 2.26 12.78
N VAL A 10 -1.70 2.30 13.37
CA VAL A 10 -0.64 1.33 13.06
C VAL A 10 -1.07 -0.10 13.36
N ASP A 11 -1.85 -0.30 14.43
CA ASP A 11 -2.30 -1.64 14.86
C ASP A 11 -3.36 -2.24 13.94
N ARG A 12 -3.98 -1.41 13.08
CA ARG A 12 -4.98 -1.80 12.10
C ARG A 12 -4.44 -1.92 10.68
N CYS A 13 -3.24 -1.39 10.43
CA CYS A 13 -2.66 -1.28 9.11
C CYS A 13 -1.72 -2.43 8.76
N ALA A 14 -1.67 -2.77 7.47
CA ALA A 14 -0.59 -3.54 6.84
C ALA A 14 -0.14 -2.87 5.54
N PHE A 15 1.13 -3.04 5.18
CA PHE A 15 1.67 -2.62 3.88
C PHE A 15 1.67 -3.79 2.90
N LEU A 16 1.21 -3.54 1.68
CA LEU A 16 1.11 -4.52 0.61
C LEU A 16 1.88 -4.01 -0.60
N TYR A 17 3.04 -4.59 -0.85
CA TYR A 17 3.77 -4.34 -2.09
C TYR A 17 3.26 -5.27 -3.17
N VAL A 18 2.65 -4.70 -4.21
CA VAL A 18 2.07 -5.47 -5.31
C VAL A 18 2.86 -5.18 -6.57
N ALA A 19 3.37 -6.22 -7.22
CA ALA A 19 3.96 -6.05 -8.53
C ALA A 19 3.85 -7.26 -9.44
N GLU A 20 3.68 -7.02 -10.75
CA GLU A 20 3.67 -8.10 -11.74
C GLU A 20 5.07 -8.38 -12.31
N PRO A 21 5.34 -9.63 -12.72
CA PRO A 21 6.60 -10.00 -13.37
C PRO A 21 6.95 -9.09 -14.56
N TYR A 22 5.96 -8.72 -15.37
CA TYR A 22 6.17 -7.81 -16.52
C TYR A 22 6.61 -6.41 -16.08
N PHE A 23 5.96 -5.84 -15.06
CA PHE A 23 6.36 -4.56 -14.50
C PHE A 23 7.79 -4.63 -13.93
N LEU A 24 8.11 -5.69 -13.17
CA LEU A 24 9.43 -5.90 -12.60
C LEU A 24 10.52 -6.03 -13.68
N ALA A 25 10.22 -6.70 -14.79
CA ALA A 25 11.16 -6.88 -15.90
C ALA A 25 11.48 -5.55 -16.61
N GLN A 26 10.50 -4.67 -16.77
CA GLN A 26 10.68 -3.40 -17.49
C GLN A 26 11.12 -2.23 -16.61
N ASN A 27 10.79 -2.28 -15.31
CA ASN A 27 10.96 -1.16 -14.39
C ASN A 27 11.78 -1.56 -13.15
N ALA A 28 12.81 -2.39 -13.34
CA ALA A 28 13.59 -2.98 -12.25
C ALA A 28 14.13 -1.94 -11.25
N GLU A 29 14.64 -0.79 -11.74
CA GLU A 29 15.16 0.25 -10.86
C GLU A 29 14.05 0.96 -10.08
N SER A 30 12.92 1.29 -10.72
CA SER A 30 11.75 1.84 -10.03
C SER A 30 11.19 0.87 -9.00
N ALA A 31 11.08 -0.43 -9.35
CA ALA A 31 10.64 -1.46 -8.43
C ALA A 31 11.56 -1.57 -7.20
N LYS A 32 12.88 -1.53 -7.42
CA LYS A 32 13.90 -1.52 -6.35
C LYS A 32 13.77 -0.30 -5.45
N GLN A 33 13.57 0.89 -6.03
CA GLN A 33 13.36 2.12 -5.27
C GLN A 33 12.08 2.04 -4.42
N LEU A 34 10.98 1.59 -5.00
CA LEU A 34 9.71 1.42 -4.29
C LEU A 34 9.81 0.42 -3.14
N LYS A 35 10.45 -0.75 -3.37
CA LYS A 35 10.70 -1.73 -2.29
C LYS A 35 11.55 -1.12 -1.17
N LYS A 36 12.62 -0.38 -1.51
CA LYS A 36 13.44 0.30 -0.50
C LYS A 36 12.59 1.27 0.34
N SER A 37 11.77 2.09 -0.31
CA SER A 37 10.90 3.04 0.39
C SER A 37 9.90 2.34 1.32
N VAL A 38 9.30 1.23 0.91
CA VAL A 38 8.39 0.52 1.82
C VAL A 38 9.11 -0.16 2.97
N THR A 39 10.26 -0.78 2.73
CA THR A 39 11.02 -1.41 3.82
C THR A 39 11.39 -0.39 4.88
N GLN A 40 11.72 0.85 4.48
CA GLN A 40 11.96 1.95 5.40
C GLN A 40 10.71 2.33 6.20
N LEU A 41 9.54 2.40 5.56
CA LEU A 41 8.28 2.69 6.25
C LEU A 41 7.87 1.58 7.22
N VAL A 42 8.01 0.32 6.79
CA VAL A 42 7.74 -0.87 7.62
C VAL A 42 8.63 -0.86 8.84
N ALA A 43 9.94 -0.61 8.69
CA ALA A 43 10.87 -0.51 9.82
C ALA A 43 10.59 0.69 10.76
N ALA A 44 10.00 1.77 10.23
CA ALA A 44 9.64 2.95 11.03
C ALA A 44 8.31 2.76 11.79
N THR A 45 7.41 1.94 11.26
CA THR A 45 6.05 1.74 11.76
C THR A 45 5.89 0.47 12.57
N ASP A 46 6.68 -0.58 12.31
CA ASP A 46 6.44 -1.95 12.76
C ASP A 46 5.11 -2.52 12.22
N CYS A 47 4.54 -1.94 11.16
CA CYS A 47 3.37 -2.49 10.46
C CYS A 47 3.74 -3.84 9.81
N PRO A 48 2.84 -4.85 9.82
CA PRO A 48 2.97 -6.02 8.97
C PRO A 48 3.15 -5.66 7.50
N TYR A 49 3.96 -6.44 6.80
CA TYR A 49 4.29 -6.25 5.40
C TYR A 49 4.11 -7.55 4.62
N LEU A 50 3.43 -7.47 3.49
CA LEU A 50 3.25 -8.57 2.55
C LEU A 50 3.75 -8.17 1.16
N ASP A 51 4.69 -8.95 0.62
CA ASP A 51 5.20 -8.79 -0.74
C ASP A 51 4.43 -9.74 -1.68
N LEU A 52 3.58 -9.17 -2.52
CA LEU A 52 2.70 -9.84 -3.47
C LEU A 52 3.26 -9.78 -4.90
N THR A 53 4.59 -9.84 -5.04
CA THR A 53 5.24 -9.85 -6.38
C THR A 53 4.94 -11.07 -7.25
N ALA A 54 4.18 -12.04 -6.72
CA ALA A 54 3.78 -13.31 -7.33
C ALA A 54 4.95 -14.14 -7.87
N GLY A 55 4.93 -15.45 -7.58
CA GLY A 55 5.88 -16.41 -8.12
C GLY A 55 5.96 -16.29 -9.65
N ARG A 56 7.17 -16.45 -10.18
CA ARG A 56 7.65 -16.03 -11.51
C ARG A 56 6.82 -16.48 -12.73
N ASP A 57 5.76 -17.27 -12.55
CA ASP A 57 5.06 -17.99 -13.62
C ASP A 57 3.51 -17.96 -13.54
N GLU A 58 2.86 -17.36 -12.53
CA GLU A 58 1.39 -17.35 -12.42
C GLU A 58 0.75 -15.95 -12.56
N PRO A 59 -0.25 -15.76 -13.44
CA PRO A 59 -0.96 -14.48 -13.59
C PRO A 59 -1.70 -14.08 -12.31
N ILE A 60 -1.65 -12.80 -11.94
CA ILE A 60 -2.35 -12.24 -10.77
C ILE A 60 -3.86 -12.54 -10.77
N ARG A 61 -4.47 -12.76 -11.95
CA ARG A 61 -5.90 -13.13 -12.07
C ARG A 61 -6.27 -14.44 -11.35
N GLN A 62 -5.38 -15.43 -11.27
CA GLN A 62 -5.61 -16.65 -10.48
C GLN A 62 -5.26 -16.47 -8.99
N SER A 63 -4.56 -15.38 -8.66
CA SER A 63 -3.96 -15.09 -7.35
C SER A 63 -4.81 -14.20 -6.45
N VAL A 64 -5.91 -13.60 -6.91
CA VAL A 64 -6.71 -12.69 -6.07
C VAL A 64 -7.24 -13.39 -4.80
N HIS A 65 -7.81 -14.59 -4.93
CA HIS A 65 -8.27 -15.36 -3.76
C HIS A 65 -7.12 -15.76 -2.83
N THR A 66 -5.97 -16.15 -3.39
CA THR A 66 -4.75 -16.47 -2.62
C THR A 66 -4.22 -15.23 -1.90
N THR A 67 -4.33 -14.07 -2.56
CA THR A 67 -3.91 -12.77 -2.03
C THR A 67 -4.79 -12.37 -0.85
N VAL A 68 -6.12 -12.41 -1.01
CA VAL A 68 -7.06 -12.16 0.09
C VAL A 68 -6.77 -13.08 1.27
N ARG A 69 -6.55 -14.38 1.01
CA ARG A 69 -6.23 -15.33 2.07
C ARG A 69 -4.93 -14.95 2.79
N ALA A 70 -3.86 -14.65 2.06
CA ALA A 70 -2.60 -14.21 2.66
C ALA A 70 -2.75 -12.89 3.45
N VAL A 71 -3.60 -11.97 2.98
CA VAL A 71 -3.93 -10.73 3.69
C VAL A 71 -4.71 -11.01 4.97
N SER A 72 -5.63 -11.98 4.97
CA SER A 72 -6.39 -12.36 6.17
C SER A 72 -5.50 -12.85 7.31
N GLU A 73 -4.35 -13.46 6.99
CA GLU A 73 -3.37 -13.94 7.97
C GLU A 73 -2.66 -12.78 8.70
N LEU A 74 -2.62 -11.59 8.10
CA LEU A 74 -2.05 -10.39 8.74
C LEU A 74 -2.90 -9.89 9.92
N ARG A 75 -4.19 -10.28 9.97
CA ARG A 75 -5.15 -9.83 11.01
C ARG A 75 -5.19 -8.31 11.13
N ARG A 76 -5.30 -7.65 9.98
CA ARG A 76 -5.40 -6.18 9.83
C ARG A 76 -6.64 -5.85 9.00
N SER A 77 -7.31 -4.75 9.32
CA SER A 77 -8.51 -4.29 8.62
C SER A 77 -8.20 -3.29 7.52
N THR A 78 -7.03 -2.64 7.59
CA THR A 78 -6.64 -1.54 6.71
C THR A 78 -5.38 -1.88 5.92
N MET A 79 -5.45 -1.71 4.61
CA MET A 79 -4.46 -2.17 3.64
C MET A 79 -3.86 -0.95 2.91
N ILE A 80 -2.55 -0.75 3.08
CA ILE A 80 -1.80 0.30 2.39
C ILE A 80 -1.11 -0.31 1.18
N LEU A 81 -1.65 -0.02 0.00
CA LEU A 81 -1.21 -0.52 -1.29
C LEU A 81 -0.16 0.38 -1.93
N ILE A 82 0.88 -0.26 -2.43
CA ILE A 82 2.01 0.33 -3.14
C ILE A 82 2.52 -0.63 -4.22
N GLY A 83 3.38 -0.14 -5.12
CA GLY A 83 4.06 -0.96 -6.11
C GLY A 83 3.67 -0.61 -7.55
N GLY A 84 3.51 -1.59 -8.42
CA GLY A 84 3.18 -1.34 -9.82
C GLY A 84 2.96 -2.60 -10.66
N SER A 85 2.24 -2.56 -11.76
CA SER A 85 1.69 -1.35 -12.38
C SER A 85 0.30 -0.97 -11.83
N LEU A 86 -0.01 0.33 -11.86
CA LEU A 86 -1.33 0.85 -11.48
C LEU A 86 -2.44 0.26 -12.36
N GLU A 87 -2.17 0.15 -13.66
CA GLU A 87 -3.10 -0.33 -14.69
C GLU A 87 -3.59 -1.75 -14.43
N ASN A 88 -2.80 -2.54 -13.71
CA ASN A 88 -3.05 -3.95 -13.54
C ASN A 88 -3.06 -4.34 -12.06
N ALA A 89 -1.89 -4.71 -11.52
CA ALA A 89 -1.74 -5.34 -10.21
C ALA A 89 -2.38 -4.51 -9.09
N VAL A 90 -2.05 -3.21 -9.01
CA VAL A 90 -2.52 -2.35 -7.91
C VAL A 90 -4.04 -2.16 -7.98
N THR A 91 -4.59 -1.84 -9.15
CA THR A 91 -6.05 -1.64 -9.30
C THR A 91 -6.83 -2.93 -9.03
N GLN A 92 -6.37 -4.08 -9.53
CA GLN A 92 -7.05 -5.36 -9.31
C GLN A 92 -7.07 -5.76 -7.83
N ILE A 93 -5.92 -5.68 -7.14
CA ILE A 93 -5.84 -6.02 -5.72
C ILE A 93 -6.61 -5.01 -4.86
N ALA A 94 -6.54 -3.71 -5.18
CA ALA A 94 -7.30 -2.68 -4.46
C ALA A 94 -8.81 -2.96 -4.51
N ILE A 95 -9.36 -3.21 -5.70
CA ILE A 95 -10.80 -3.49 -5.87
C ILE A 95 -11.18 -4.81 -5.19
N ALA A 96 -10.34 -5.84 -5.26
CA ALA A 96 -10.61 -7.11 -4.60
C ALA A 96 -10.66 -6.97 -3.07
N LEU A 97 -9.70 -6.26 -2.47
CA LEU A 97 -9.69 -6.02 -1.03
C LEU A 97 -10.87 -5.16 -0.58
N LEU A 98 -11.25 -4.15 -1.36
CA LEU A 98 -12.46 -3.36 -1.10
C LEU A 98 -13.73 -4.22 -1.15
N ALA A 99 -13.85 -5.10 -2.14
CA ALA A 99 -14.98 -6.02 -2.26
C ALA A 99 -15.08 -6.99 -1.07
N ASP A 100 -13.94 -7.37 -0.48
CA ASP A 100 -13.86 -8.23 0.70
C ASP A 100 -13.99 -7.45 2.03
N GLY A 101 -14.25 -6.15 1.98
CA GLY A 101 -14.55 -5.32 3.15
C GLY A 101 -13.35 -4.74 3.88
N TYR A 102 -12.16 -4.76 3.27
CA TYR A 102 -10.99 -4.08 3.82
C TYR A 102 -11.02 -2.58 3.50
N ASP A 103 -10.48 -1.77 4.42
CA ASP A 103 -10.19 -0.36 4.13
C ASP A 103 -8.93 -0.28 3.28
N VAL A 104 -9.01 0.30 2.09
CA VAL A 104 -7.88 0.36 1.16
C VAL A 104 -7.38 1.80 0.99
N PHE A 105 -6.08 1.98 1.26
CA PHE A 105 -5.34 3.21 1.01
C PHE A 105 -4.29 2.96 -0.07
N VAL A 106 -4.28 3.78 -1.12
CA VAL A 106 -3.27 3.72 -2.18
C VAL A 106 -2.34 4.91 -2.03
N ALA A 107 -1.06 4.66 -1.72
CA ALA A 107 -0.05 5.70 -1.61
C ALA A 107 0.47 6.05 -3.01
N ILE A 108 -0.08 7.09 -3.64
CA ILE A 108 0.10 7.33 -5.07
C ILE A 108 1.55 7.69 -5.44
N ASP A 109 2.29 8.29 -4.52
CA ASP A 109 3.72 8.59 -4.64
C ASP A 109 4.61 7.34 -4.48
N LEU A 110 4.03 6.21 -4.10
CA LEU A 110 4.65 4.89 -4.04
C LEU A 110 4.01 3.89 -5.01
N VAL A 111 3.28 4.40 -6.01
CA VAL A 111 2.68 3.59 -7.08
C VAL A 111 3.23 4.03 -8.43
N HIS A 112 3.60 3.05 -9.26
CA HIS A 112 4.03 3.29 -10.62
C HIS A 112 2.92 2.98 -11.62
N ALA A 113 2.64 3.93 -12.51
CA ALA A 113 1.81 3.76 -13.70
C ALA A 113 2.69 3.78 -14.94
N VAL A 114 2.49 2.83 -15.86
CA VAL A 114 3.20 2.77 -17.14
C VAL A 114 2.72 3.89 -18.07
N ASP A 115 1.41 4.14 -18.09
CA ASP A 115 0.78 5.21 -18.87
C ASP A 115 0.15 6.25 -17.94
N LYS A 116 0.81 7.40 -17.85
CA LYS A 116 0.36 8.53 -17.02
C LYS A 116 -1.00 9.08 -17.43
N ASN A 117 -1.42 8.87 -18.68
CA ASN A 117 -2.71 9.35 -19.17
C ASN A 117 -3.89 8.58 -18.55
N HIS A 118 -3.65 7.34 -18.12
CA HIS A 118 -4.68 6.50 -17.50
C HIS A 118 -4.71 6.58 -15.97
N THR A 119 -3.69 7.20 -15.35
CA THR A 119 -3.59 7.31 -13.88
C THR A 119 -4.87 7.86 -13.26
N THR A 120 -5.38 8.99 -13.75
CA THR A 120 -6.59 9.62 -13.18
C THR A 120 -7.80 8.69 -13.24
N VAL A 121 -8.03 8.05 -14.40
CA VAL A 121 -9.18 7.14 -14.61
C VAL A 121 -9.11 5.94 -13.66
N LEU A 122 -7.92 5.37 -13.47
CA LEU A 122 -7.72 4.22 -12.60
C LEU A 122 -7.88 4.57 -11.13
N LEU A 123 -7.37 5.73 -10.70
CA LEU A 123 -7.56 6.22 -9.35
C LEU A 123 -9.04 6.56 -9.06
N ASP A 124 -9.73 7.15 -10.02
CA ASP A 124 -11.17 7.43 -9.89
C ASP A 124 -12.00 6.15 -9.80
N ARG A 125 -11.58 5.10 -10.51
CA ARG A 125 -12.16 3.76 -10.35
C ARG A 125 -11.91 3.20 -8.95
N ILE A 126 -10.71 3.33 -8.38
CA ILE A 126 -10.46 2.87 -7.00
C ILE A 126 -11.32 3.65 -6.00
N ARG A 127 -11.43 4.97 -6.18
CA ARG A 127 -12.29 5.83 -5.35
C ARG A 127 -13.76 5.46 -5.43
N SER A 128 -14.27 5.10 -6.61
CA SER A 128 -15.68 4.73 -6.78
C SER A 128 -16.05 3.42 -6.06
N TYR A 129 -15.06 2.58 -5.74
CA TYR A 129 -15.21 1.41 -4.88
C TYR A 129 -14.98 1.69 -3.39
N GLY A 130 -14.75 2.95 -3.00
CA GLY A 130 -14.50 3.35 -1.61
C GLY A 130 -13.02 3.39 -1.20
N GLY A 131 -12.09 3.18 -2.13
CA GLY A 131 -10.67 3.29 -1.84
C GLY A 131 -10.22 4.73 -1.61
N THR A 132 -9.28 4.93 -0.68
CA THR A 132 -8.69 6.23 -0.38
C THR A 132 -7.36 6.40 -1.12
N ILE A 133 -7.20 7.51 -1.83
CA ILE A 133 -5.91 7.85 -2.46
C ILE A 133 -5.18 8.82 -1.53
N THR A 134 -3.96 8.47 -1.13
CA THR A 134 -3.15 9.20 -0.15
C THR A 134 -1.70 9.32 -0.63
N THR A 135 -0.83 9.86 0.20
CA THR A 135 0.63 9.93 -0.02
C THR A 135 1.38 9.32 1.14
N LYS A 136 2.65 8.93 0.92
CA LYS A 136 3.56 8.48 1.97
C LYS A 136 3.59 9.46 3.14
N ASN A 137 3.71 10.75 2.86
CA ASN A 137 3.81 11.76 3.90
C ASN A 137 2.54 11.84 4.74
N GLN A 138 1.37 11.75 4.10
CA GLN A 138 0.10 11.74 4.83
C GLN A 138 -0.03 10.49 5.71
N ILE A 139 0.33 9.30 5.21
CA ILE A 139 0.36 8.07 6.00
C ILE A 139 1.23 8.24 7.25
N VAL A 140 2.45 8.78 7.09
CA VAL A 140 3.36 8.98 8.22
C VAL A 140 2.82 9.99 9.22
N LEU A 141 2.20 11.08 8.75
CA LEU A 141 1.59 12.09 9.62
C LEU A 141 0.39 11.54 10.40
N GLU A 142 -0.43 10.70 9.78
CA GLU A 142 -1.54 10.03 10.47
C GLU A 142 -1.02 9.05 11.53
N PHE A 143 -0.01 8.24 11.21
CA PHE A 143 0.63 7.38 12.21
C PHE A 143 1.26 8.17 13.36
N LEU A 144 1.90 9.31 13.10
CA LEU A 144 2.45 10.18 14.15
C LEU A 144 1.39 10.69 15.14
N SER A 145 0.13 10.80 14.70
CA SER A 145 -0.96 11.23 15.59
C SER A 145 -1.46 10.12 16.53
N ASP A 146 -1.18 8.86 16.20
CA ASP A 146 -1.54 7.67 16.99
C ASP A 146 -0.35 7.10 17.79
N VAL A 147 0.81 7.78 17.77
CA VAL A 147 2.03 7.29 18.43
C VAL A 147 2.12 7.74 19.88
N ASP A 148 2.24 6.73 20.74
CA ASP A 148 2.34 6.77 22.19
C ASP A 148 3.79 6.78 22.74
N THR A 149 4.79 6.44 21.91
CA THR A 149 6.20 6.36 22.32
C THR A 149 7.12 7.31 21.55
N ASP A 150 8.04 7.97 22.27
CA ASP A 150 9.01 8.90 21.69
C ASP A 150 9.97 8.23 20.70
N GLU A 151 10.30 6.95 20.93
CA GLU A 151 11.16 6.16 20.04
C GLU A 151 10.50 5.96 18.66
N ARG A 152 9.25 5.50 18.63
CA ARG A 152 8.49 5.30 17.39
C ARG A 152 8.24 6.63 16.68
N ARG A 153 7.93 7.69 17.43
CA ARG A 153 7.79 9.06 16.92
C ARG A 153 9.07 9.51 16.21
N SER A 154 10.22 9.28 16.83
CA SER A 154 11.54 9.62 16.26
C SER A 154 11.89 8.79 15.02
N ARG A 155 11.46 7.52 14.94
CA ARG A 155 11.59 6.70 13.72
C ARG A 155 10.74 7.24 12.56
N LEU A 156 9.46 7.55 12.82
CA LEU A 156 8.53 8.10 11.83
C LEU A 156 8.93 9.50 11.34
N GLN A 157 9.40 10.38 12.22
CA GLN A 157 9.88 11.71 11.80
C GLN A 157 11.10 11.64 10.86
N ARG A 158 11.93 10.60 10.99
CA ARG A 158 13.07 10.38 10.08
C ARG A 158 12.62 9.94 8.70
N SER A 159 11.55 9.14 8.58
CA SER A 159 11.06 8.67 7.28
C SER A 159 10.41 9.77 6.43
N LEU A 160 10.02 10.90 7.03
CA LEU A 160 9.57 12.10 6.29
C LEU A 160 10.71 12.81 5.53
N ARG A 161 11.97 12.59 5.93
CA ARG A 161 13.14 13.30 5.36
C ARG A 161 13.84 12.55 4.23
N THR A 162 13.39 11.33 3.95
CA THR A 162 13.91 10.40 2.93
C THR A 162 12.94 10.24 1.80
#